data_AF-A0AAV2EID3-F1
#
_entry.id   AF-A0AAV2EID3-F1
#
_cell.length_a   1.000
_cell.length_b   1.000
_cell.length_c   1.000
_cell.angle_alpha   90.00
_cell.angle_beta   90.00
_cell.angle_gamma   90.00
#
_symmetry.space_group_name_H-M   'P 1'
#
loop_
_entity.id
_entity.type
_entity.pdbx_description
1 polymer ?
#
loop_
_entity_poly.entity_id
_entity_poly.type
_entity_poly.pdbx_seq_one_letter_code
_entity_poly.pdbx_strand_id
1 'polypeptide(L)'
;MENFLSEDTLKSALGVGNDIEFVSCSSEVYDAMMGDWMLDFEVGIPALLESGIKVLIYAGEYDLICNWLGNSNWVDGMKWSGQRKFQAAASVPFVVAGNSKSAGEVNW
;
A
#
# COMPACT_ATOMS: atom_id res chain seq x y z
N MET A 1 -8.41 18.45 6.71
CA MET A 1 -7.90 17.46 7.70
C MET A 1 -6.99 18.16 8.70
N GLU A 2 -5.90 18.79 8.26
CA GLU A 2 -4.95 19.49 9.15
C GLU A 2 -5.61 20.53 10.06
N ASN A 3 -6.49 21.40 9.53
CA ASN A 3 -7.22 22.37 10.36
C ASN A 3 -8.07 21.69 11.45
N PHE A 4 -8.76 20.61 11.10
CA PHE A 4 -9.63 19.88 12.03
C PHE A 4 -8.80 19.21 13.13
N LEU A 5 -7.72 18.53 12.76
CA LEU A 5 -6.79 17.86 13.68
C LEU A 5 -5.98 18.85 14.55
N SER A 6 -6.01 20.13 14.20
CA SER A 6 -5.35 21.20 14.95
C SER A 6 -6.25 21.86 15.99
N GLU A 7 -7.56 21.57 16.04
CA GLU A 7 -8.47 22.17 17.01
C GLU A 7 -8.17 21.71 18.44
N ASP A 8 -8.03 22.65 19.38
CA ASP A 8 -7.73 22.35 20.80
C ASP A 8 -8.78 21.44 21.44
N THR A 9 -10.04 21.60 21.07
CA THR A 9 -11.15 20.74 21.55
C THR A 9 -10.95 19.30 21.10
N LEU A 10 -10.53 19.09 19.86
CA LEU A 10 -10.25 17.76 19.34
C LEU A 10 -8.95 17.18 19.90
N LYS A 11 -7.88 17.96 20.00
CA LYS A 11 -6.63 17.54 20.65
C LYS A 11 -6.88 17.11 22.08
N SER A 12 -7.65 17.90 22.83
CA SER A 12 -8.07 17.57 24.20
C SER A 12 -8.89 16.28 24.25
N ALA A 13 -9.83 16.08 23.31
CA ALA A 13 -10.64 14.87 23.24
C ALA A 13 -9.81 13.61 22.89
N LEU A 14 -8.74 13.75 22.11
CA LEU A 14 -7.80 12.67 21.77
C LEU A 14 -6.68 12.48 22.80
N GLY A 15 -6.57 13.37 23.80
CA GLY A 15 -5.52 13.33 24.81
C GLY A 15 -4.15 13.78 24.31
N VAL A 16 -4.10 14.62 23.27
CA VAL A 16 -2.86 15.19 22.71
C VAL A 16 -2.63 16.59 23.27
N GLY A 17 -1.38 16.95 23.56
CA GLY A 17 -1.00 18.28 24.05
C GLY A 17 -1.31 19.39 23.03
N ASN A 18 -1.81 20.53 23.49
CA ASN A 18 -2.15 21.66 22.61
C ASN A 18 -0.91 22.30 21.96
N ASP A 19 0.26 22.11 22.58
CA ASP A 19 1.59 22.54 22.11
C ASP A 19 2.14 21.68 20.96
N ILE A 20 1.51 20.55 20.66
CA ILE A 20 1.90 19.68 19.55
C ILE A 20 1.15 20.10 18.28
N GLU A 21 1.90 20.51 17.26
CA GLU A 21 1.35 20.82 15.94
C GLU A 21 1.10 19.54 15.14
N PHE A 22 -0.09 19.44 14.53
CA PHE A 22 -0.37 18.35 13.60
C PHE A 22 0.17 18.73 12.21
N VAL A 23 1.02 17.87 11.67
CA VAL A 23 1.45 17.90 10.25
C VAL A 23 1.15 16.56 9.60
N SER A 24 0.75 16.58 8.34
CA SER A 24 0.41 15.35 7.61
C SER A 24 1.63 14.48 7.30
N CYS A 25 2.77 15.10 6.93
CA CYS A 25 4.04 14.44 6.67
C CYS A 25 5.19 15.27 7.26
N SER A 26 6.07 14.65 8.06
CA SER A 26 7.25 15.32 8.61
C SER A 26 8.44 15.23 7.64
N SER A 27 8.95 16.38 7.20
CA SER A 27 10.16 16.44 6.37
C SER A 27 11.41 15.98 7.12
N GLU A 28 11.49 16.22 8.43
CA GLU A 28 12.62 15.76 9.26
C GLU A 28 12.71 14.23 9.27
N VAL A 29 11.57 13.54 9.44
CA VAL A 29 11.53 12.08 9.39
C VAL A 29 11.81 11.58 7.98
N TYR A 30 11.27 12.24 6.95
CA TYR A 30 11.56 11.93 5.55
C TYR A 30 13.07 11.97 5.27
N ASP A 31 13.73 13.08 5.60
CA ASP A 31 15.16 13.29 5.37
C ASP A 31 16.02 12.27 6.14
N ALA A 32 15.62 11.93 7.37
CA ALA A 32 16.32 10.94 8.19
C ALA A 32 16.25 9.52 7.59
N MET A 33 15.18 9.20 6.85
CA MET A 33 14.96 7.87 6.27
C MET A 33 15.39 7.75 4.80
N MET A 34 15.83 8.83 4.16
CA MET A 34 16.26 8.83 2.75
C MET A 34 17.30 7.76 2.37
N GLY A 35 18.07 7.26 3.33
CA GLY A 35 19.07 6.21 3.11
C GLY A 35 18.50 4.85 2.69
N ASP A 36 17.23 4.55 2.99
CA ASP A 36 16.59 3.29 2.62
C ASP A 36 15.74 3.35 1.34
N TRP A 37 15.59 4.54 0.76
CA TRP A 37 14.65 4.81 -0.34
C TRP A 37 14.81 3.90 -1.56
N MET A 38 16.06 3.52 -1.86
CA MET A 38 16.40 2.71 -3.04
C MET A 38 16.75 1.26 -2.70
N LEU A 39 16.50 0.82 -1.46
CA LEU A 39 16.69 -0.57 -1.09
C LEU A 39 15.57 -1.44 -1.65
N ASP A 40 15.93 -2.64 -2.11
CA ASP A 40 14.96 -3.63 -2.55
C ASP A 40 14.40 -4.39 -1.36
N PHE A 41 13.11 -4.17 -1.08
CA PHE A 41 12.38 -4.84 -0.01
C PHE A 41 11.42 -5.94 -0.51
N GLU A 42 11.24 -6.06 -1.84
CA GLU A 42 10.42 -7.12 -2.44
C GLU A 42 10.94 -8.51 -2.04
N VAL A 43 12.26 -8.65 -1.90
CA VAL A 43 12.95 -9.88 -1.50
C VAL A 43 12.49 -10.45 -0.14
N GLY A 44 11.85 -9.64 0.71
CA GLY A 44 11.27 -10.10 1.98
C GLY A 44 9.92 -10.81 1.82
N ILE A 45 9.18 -10.52 0.75
CA ILE A 45 7.82 -11.03 0.53
C ILE A 45 7.78 -12.55 0.28
N PRO A 46 8.69 -13.16 -0.52
CA PRO A 46 8.68 -14.60 -0.73
C PRO A 46 8.67 -15.42 0.57
N ALA A 47 9.46 -15.04 1.57
CA ALA A 47 9.49 -15.74 2.85
C ALA A 47 8.12 -15.71 3.57
N LEU A 48 7.39 -14.61 3.48
CA LEU A 48 6.04 -14.49 4.01
C LEU A 48 5.08 -15.45 3.28
N LEU A 49 5.14 -15.47 1.95
CA LEU A 49 4.32 -16.38 1.13
C LEU A 49 4.60 -17.86 1.45
N GLU A 50 5.88 -18.25 1.55
CA GLU A 50 6.27 -19.64 1.88
C GLU A 50 5.84 -20.04 3.31
N SER A 51 5.71 -19.09 4.23
CA SER A 51 5.17 -19.34 5.56
C SER A 51 3.63 -19.46 5.61
N GLY A 52 2.95 -19.30 4.46
CA GLY A 52 1.50 -19.38 4.35
C GLY A 52 0.76 -18.07 4.61
N ILE A 53 1.47 -16.95 4.73
CA ILE A 53 0.84 -15.62 4.84
C ILE A 53 0.31 -15.21 3.47
N LYS A 54 -0.95 -14.79 3.43
CA LYS A 54 -1.58 -14.27 2.21
C LYS A 54 -1.24 -12.78 2.06
N VAL A 55 -0.78 -12.39 0.88
CA VAL A 55 -0.43 -10.99 0.55
C VAL A 55 -1.37 -10.49 -0.54
N LEU A 56 -1.88 -9.27 -0.38
CA LEU A 56 -2.68 -8.56 -1.38
C LEU A 56 -1.92 -7.31 -1.81
N ILE A 57 -1.57 -7.23 -3.09
CA ILE A 57 -1.04 -6.02 -3.72
C ILE A 57 -2.20 -5.36 -4.49
N TYR A 58 -2.55 -4.14 -4.12
CA TYR A 58 -3.60 -3.36 -4.79
C TYR A 58 -3.02 -2.02 -5.23
N ALA A 59 -3.40 -1.56 -6.41
CA ALA A 59 -2.93 -0.30 -6.97
C ALA A 59 -4.07 0.44 -7.66
N GLY A 60 -4.11 1.77 -7.49
CA GLY A 60 -5.06 2.61 -8.21
C GLY A 60 -4.60 2.83 -9.66
N GLU A 61 -5.53 2.71 -10.62
CA GLU A 61 -5.23 2.84 -12.06
C GLU A 61 -4.60 4.20 -12.40
N TYR A 62 -4.96 5.25 -11.66
CA TYR A 62 -4.56 6.63 -11.94
C TYR A 62 -3.46 7.17 -11.04
N ASP A 63 -2.84 6.34 -10.19
CA ASP A 63 -1.66 6.77 -9.42
C ASP A 63 -0.42 6.73 -10.32
N LEU A 64 0.33 7.84 -10.34
CA LEU A 64 1.60 7.93 -11.06
C LEU A 64 2.78 7.45 -10.20
N ILE A 65 2.80 7.80 -8.91
CA ILE A 65 3.97 7.58 -8.04
C ILE A 65 4.15 6.08 -7.81
N CYS A 66 3.10 5.38 -7.38
CA CYS A 66 3.09 3.94 -7.17
C CYS A 66 2.19 3.25 -8.20
N ASN A 67 2.46 3.49 -9.48
CA ASN A 67 1.58 3.09 -10.58
C ASN A 67 1.32 1.56 -10.66
N TRP A 68 0.15 1.21 -11.19
CA TRP A 68 -0.31 -0.18 -11.28
C TRP A 68 0.56 -1.05 -12.21
N LEU A 69 1.12 -0.48 -13.28
CA LEU A 69 2.02 -1.20 -14.21
C LEU A 69 3.32 -1.63 -13.52
N GLY A 70 3.94 -0.71 -12.77
CA GLY A 70 5.13 -0.97 -11.97
C GLY A 70 4.86 -2.04 -10.92
N ASN A 71 3.70 -1.95 -10.25
CA ASN A 71 3.27 -2.97 -9.30
C ASN A 71 3.08 -4.34 -9.95
N SER A 72 2.38 -4.41 -11.08
CA SER A 72 2.18 -5.66 -11.84
C SER A 72 3.53 -6.28 -12.22
N ASN A 73 4.44 -5.47 -12.77
CA ASN A 73 5.73 -5.96 -13.27
C ASN A 73 6.61 -6.55 -12.17
N TRP A 74 6.70 -5.92 -11.00
CA TRP A 74 7.53 -6.47 -9.92
C TRP A 74 6.89 -7.73 -9.33
N VAL A 75 5.56 -7.78 -9.17
CA VAL A 75 4.85 -8.97 -8.69
C VAL A 75 5.02 -10.14 -9.66
N ASP A 76 4.91 -9.90 -10.97
CA ASP A 76 5.15 -10.91 -11.99
C ASP A 76 6.61 -11.39 -11.98
N GLY A 77 7.55 -10.50 -11.70
CA GLY A 77 8.98 -10.79 -11.58
C GLY A 77 9.37 -11.57 -10.32
N MET A 78 8.65 -11.35 -9.22
CA MET A 78 8.95 -11.86 -7.89
C MET A 78 9.13 -13.38 -7.87
N LYS A 79 10.18 -13.85 -7.19
CA LYS A 79 10.55 -15.27 -7.14
C LYS A 79 10.01 -15.94 -5.89
N TRP A 80 9.03 -16.82 -6.08
CA TRP A 80 8.44 -17.65 -5.03
C TRP A 80 7.86 -18.94 -5.61
N SER A 81 7.53 -19.92 -4.76
CA SER A 81 7.09 -21.26 -5.19
C SER A 81 5.83 -21.25 -6.06
N GLY A 82 4.95 -20.27 -5.88
CA GLY A 82 3.71 -20.08 -6.64
C GLY A 82 3.79 -19.18 -7.87
N GLN A 83 4.96 -18.61 -8.21
CA GLN A 83 5.10 -17.62 -9.30
C GLN A 83 4.44 -18.08 -10.61
N ARG A 84 4.74 -19.30 -11.07
CA ARG A 84 4.19 -19.83 -12.32
C ARG A 84 2.66 -19.96 -12.29
N LYS A 85 2.09 -20.28 -11.13
CA LYS A 85 0.64 -20.40 -10.98
C LYS A 85 -0.01 -19.01 -11.04
N PHE A 86 0.58 -18.02 -10.37
CA PHE A 86 0.11 -16.64 -10.40
C PHE A 86 0.17 -16.04 -11.82
N GLN A 87 1.29 -16.22 -12.52
CA GLN A 87 1.44 -15.76 -13.91
C GLN A 87 0.47 -16.43 -14.89
N ALA A 88 0.00 -17.64 -14.57
CA ALA A 88 -0.97 -18.36 -15.40
C ALA A 88 -2.43 -18.04 -15.04
N ALA A 89 -2.68 -17.38 -13.92
CA ALA A 89 -4.02 -17.01 -13.49
C ALA A 89 -4.52 -15.82 -14.31
N ALA A 90 -5.81 -15.85 -14.66
CA ALA A 90 -6.43 -14.80 -15.45
C ALA A 90 -6.86 -13.64 -14.54
N SER A 91 -6.60 -12.41 -14.98
CA SER A 91 -7.27 -11.24 -14.42
C SER A 91 -8.76 -11.32 -14.72
N VAL A 92 -9.58 -11.17 -13.68
CA VAL A 92 -11.04 -11.15 -13.77
C VAL A 92 -11.60 -9.85 -13.19
N PRO A 93 -12.76 -9.37 -13.67
CA PRO A 93 -13.42 -8.21 -13.07
C PRO A 93 -13.68 -8.43 -11.58
N PHE A 94 -13.23 -7.49 -10.75
CA PHE A 94 -13.52 -7.49 -9.32
C PHE A 94 -14.83 -6.75 -9.06
N VAL A 95 -15.83 -7.45 -8.52
CA VAL A 95 -17.13 -6.88 -8.19
C VAL A 95 -17.30 -6.87 -6.67
N VAL A 96 -17.53 -5.67 -6.11
CA VAL A 96 -17.79 -5.52 -4.68
C VAL A 96 -19.20 -6.02 -4.36
N ALA A 97 -19.36 -6.75 -3.26
CA ALA A 97 -20.64 -7.27 -2.83
C ALA A 97 -21.72 -6.18 -2.77
N GLY A 98 -22.87 -6.43 -3.40
CA GLY A 98 -23.97 -5.45 -3.50
C GLY A 98 -23.83 -4.45 -4.64
N ASN A 99 -22.77 -4.53 -5.45
CA ASN A 99 -22.59 -3.73 -6.65
C ASN A 99 -22.69 -4.61 -7.91
N SER A 100 -23.23 -4.06 -8.99
CA SER A 100 -23.28 -4.72 -10.31
C SER A 100 -22.17 -4.28 -11.25
N LYS A 101 -21.45 -3.20 -10.91
CA LYS A 101 -20.32 -2.69 -11.69
C LYS A 101 -19.01 -3.25 -11.16
N SER A 102 -18.08 -3.48 -12.08
CA SER A 102 -16.69 -3.77 -11.74
C SER A 102 -16.06 -2.58 -11.02
N ALA A 103 -15.30 -2.87 -9.95
CA ALA A 103 -14.49 -1.92 -9.21
C ALA A 103 -13.00 -2.00 -9.59
N GLY A 104 -12.62 -2.91 -10.50
CA GLY A 104 -11.24 -3.11 -10.95
C GLY A 104 -11.04 -4.52 -11.51
N GLU A 105 -9.78 -4.95 -11.56
CA GLU A 105 -9.41 -6.33 -11.91
C GLU A 105 -8.70 -7.01 -10.74
N VAL A 106 -8.79 -8.33 -10.66
CA VAL A 106 -8.12 -9.15 -9.65
C VAL A 106 -7.58 -10.44 -10.27
N ASN A 107 -6.41 -10.87 -9.80
CA ASN A 107 -5.75 -12.14 -10.08
C ASN A 107 -5.54 -12.88 -8.75
N TRP A 108 -5.70 -14.22 -8.72
CA TRP A 108 -5.68 -15.07 -7.53
C TRP A 108 -4.60 -16.17 -7.58
#